data_AF-A0A0R3LKW3-F1
#
_entry.id   AF-A0A0R3LKW3-F1
#
_cell.length_a   1.000
_cell.length_b   1.000
_cell.length_c   1.000
_cell.angle_alpha   90.00
_cell.angle_beta   90.00
_cell.angle_gamma   90.00
#
_symmetry.space_group_name_H-M   'P 1'
#
loop_
_entity.id
_entity.type
_entity.pdbx_description
1 polymer ?
#
loop_
_entity_poly.entity_id
_entity_poly.type
_entity_poly.pdbx_seq_one_letter_code
_entity_poly.pdbx_strand_id
1 'polypeptide(L)'
;MNWLLVTAALACNPGDRLVDLRDKIPRGVNSLDLMVTVEPFYARFYIYQPGFPESIQHCCGSKRSSIIRVPVVDGRFCIRQSQPQMKWTVRALSRPDIQM
;
A
#
# COMPACT_ATOMS: atom_id res chain seq x y z
N MET A 1 -14.31 13.35 -29.91
CA MET A 1 -15.01 13.60 -28.64
C MET A 1 -14.96 12.33 -27.81
N ASN A 2 -13.94 12.14 -26.97
CA ASN A 2 -13.91 11.06 -25.99
C ASN A 2 -12.98 11.46 -24.81
N TRP A 3 -13.49 12.32 -23.94
CA TRP A 3 -12.79 12.88 -22.78
C TRP A 3 -13.25 12.22 -21.46
N LEU A 4 -13.76 10.98 -21.53
CA LEU A 4 -14.43 10.31 -20.41
C LEU A 4 -13.57 9.25 -19.68
N LEU A 5 -12.30 9.04 -20.08
CA LEU A 5 -11.53 7.90 -19.56
C LEU A 5 -10.55 8.21 -18.42
N VAL A 6 -10.36 9.46 -18.01
CA VAL A 6 -9.27 9.79 -17.06
C VAL A 6 -9.74 9.92 -15.60
N THR A 7 -11.04 9.98 -15.33
CA THR A 7 -11.56 10.24 -13.98
C THR A 7 -11.59 9.04 -13.03
N ALA A 8 -11.28 7.82 -13.49
CA ALA A 8 -11.18 6.65 -12.62
C ALA A 8 -9.79 6.46 -11.98
N ALA A 9 -8.79 7.26 -12.35
CA ALA A 9 -7.38 6.93 -12.18
C ALA A 9 -6.79 7.12 -10.76
N LEU A 10 -7.59 7.45 -9.74
CA LEU A 10 -7.07 7.73 -8.38
C LEU A 10 -7.85 7.06 -7.24
N ALA A 11 -8.77 6.14 -7.57
CA ALA A 11 -9.58 5.45 -6.58
C ALA A 11 -9.11 4.01 -6.33
N CYS A 12 -9.45 3.48 -5.17
CA CYS A 12 -9.32 2.06 -4.88
C CYS A 12 -10.52 1.30 -5.46
N ASN A 13 -10.33 0.01 -5.75
CA ASN A 13 -11.43 -0.85 -6.14
C ASN A 13 -12.49 -0.92 -5.02
N PRO A 14 -13.78 -1.14 -5.37
CA PRO A 14 -14.83 -1.31 -4.37
C PRO A 14 -14.48 -2.38 -3.33
N GLY A 15 -14.61 -2.05 -2.05
CA GLY A 15 -14.27 -2.93 -0.93
C GLY A 15 -12.80 -2.84 -0.45
N ASP A 16 -11.91 -2.23 -1.24
CA ASP A 16 -10.53 -1.95 -0.82
C ASP A 16 -10.47 -0.65 0.00
N ARG A 17 -9.50 -0.56 0.92
CA ARG A 17 -9.33 0.60 1.81
C ARG A 17 -8.27 1.55 1.28
N LEU A 18 -8.59 2.83 1.15
CA LEU A 18 -7.62 3.88 0.87
C LEU A 18 -6.87 4.25 2.16
N VAL A 19 -5.54 4.29 2.08
CA VAL A 19 -4.67 4.81 3.12
C VAL A 19 -3.86 5.96 2.55
N ASP A 20 -4.01 7.12 3.17
CA ASP A 20 -3.29 8.33 2.79
C ASP A 20 -2.10 8.55 3.72
N LEU A 21 -0.88 8.49 3.17
CA LEU A 21 0.36 8.72 3.89
C LEU A 21 1.11 9.96 3.36
N ARG A 22 0.47 10.79 2.52
CA ARG A 22 1.10 11.96 1.90
C ARG A 22 1.81 12.87 2.89
N ASP A 23 1.13 13.19 3.99
CA ASP A 23 1.66 14.10 5.01
C ASP A 23 2.75 13.46 5.88
N LYS A 24 2.97 12.16 5.74
CA LYS A 24 3.92 11.36 6.53
C LYS A 24 5.15 10.94 5.73
N ILE A 25 5.12 11.09 4.41
CA ILE A 25 6.22 10.69 3.53
C ILE A 25 7.04 11.94 3.19
N PRO A 26 8.35 11.95 3.50
CA PRO A 26 9.23 13.05 3.11
C PRO A 26 9.23 13.24 1.58
N ARG A 27 9.37 14.50 1.14
CA ARG A 27 9.48 14.81 -0.29
C ARG A 27 10.73 14.14 -0.88
N GLY A 28 10.62 13.70 -2.13
CA GLY A 28 11.73 13.04 -2.85
C GLY A 28 11.94 11.57 -2.52
N VAL A 29 11.13 10.98 -1.64
CA VAL A 29 11.14 9.53 -1.37
C VAL A 29 10.41 8.80 -2.50
N ASN A 30 11.13 7.98 -3.26
CA ASN A 30 10.58 7.19 -4.39
C ASN A 30 10.01 5.83 -3.95
N SER A 31 10.40 5.34 -2.78
CA SER A 31 9.94 4.06 -2.25
C SER A 31 9.95 4.05 -0.73
N LEU A 32 9.01 3.34 -0.12
CA LEU A 32 8.87 3.23 1.33
C LEU A 32 8.96 1.76 1.74
N ASP A 33 9.82 1.46 2.72
CA ASP A 33 9.83 0.16 3.38
C ASP A 33 8.68 0.17 4.41
N LEU A 34 7.70 -0.72 4.24
CA LEU A 34 6.55 -0.87 5.12
C LEU A 34 6.66 -2.19 5.89
N MET A 35 6.72 -2.12 7.21
CA MET A 35 6.49 -3.29 8.05
C MET A 35 4.99 -3.52 8.17
N VAL A 36 4.53 -4.65 7.66
CA VAL A 36 3.13 -5.07 7.72
C VAL A 36 3.02 -6.25 8.68
N THR A 37 2.06 -6.18 9.58
CA THR A 37 1.69 -7.29 10.47
C THR A 37 0.24 -7.65 10.21
N VAL A 38 -0.07 -8.94 10.11
CA VAL A 38 -1.40 -9.47 9.81
C VAL A 38 -1.84 -10.50 10.84
N GLU A 39 -3.15 -10.57 11.08
CA GLU A 39 -3.78 -11.59 11.90
C GLU A 39 -5.13 -12.01 11.29
N PRO A 40 -5.38 -13.31 11.08
CA PRO A 40 -4.47 -14.43 11.34
C PRO A 40 -3.26 -14.45 10.39
N PHE A 41 -2.19 -15.18 10.74
CA PHE A 41 -0.92 -15.17 10.00
C PHE A 41 -1.02 -15.72 8.56
N TYR A 42 -2.07 -16.47 8.26
CA TYR A 42 -2.37 -16.99 6.92
C TYR A 42 -3.24 -16.04 6.08
N ALA A 43 -3.72 -14.93 6.65
CA ALA A 43 -4.44 -13.92 5.90
C ALA A 43 -3.50 -13.20 4.94
N ARG A 44 -3.99 -12.93 3.73
CA ARG A 44 -3.26 -12.20 2.69
C ARG A 44 -3.65 -10.72 2.74
N PHE A 45 -2.62 -9.88 2.80
CA PHE A 45 -2.68 -8.43 2.72
C PHE A 45 -2.06 -8.00 1.39
N TYR A 46 -2.75 -7.12 0.68
CA TYR A 46 -2.27 -6.60 -0.60
C TYR A 46 -2.27 -5.08 -0.58
N ILE A 47 -1.27 -4.48 -1.20
CA ILE A 47 -1.13 -3.04 -1.34
C ILE A 47 -0.81 -2.66 -2.79
N TYR A 48 -1.43 -1.61 -3.30
CA TYR A 48 -1.21 -1.12 -4.66
C TYR A 48 -1.43 0.40 -4.74
N GLN A 49 -0.99 1.03 -5.82
CA GLN A 49 -1.21 2.46 -6.06
C GLN A 49 -2.66 2.68 -6.55
N PRO A 50 -3.39 3.69 -6.05
CA PRO A 50 -4.71 4.03 -6.58
C PRO A 50 -4.66 4.22 -8.11
N GLY A 51 -5.64 3.65 -8.82
CA GLY A 51 -5.66 3.63 -10.29
C GLY A 51 -4.74 2.61 -10.98
N PHE A 52 -3.83 1.94 -10.26
CA PHE A 52 -2.90 0.94 -10.81
C PHE A 52 -2.99 -0.38 -10.04
N PRO A 53 -4.10 -1.13 -10.14
CA PRO A 53 -4.28 -2.40 -9.43
C PRO A 53 -3.25 -3.47 -9.78
N GLU A 54 -2.64 -3.38 -10.96
CA GLU A 54 -1.56 -4.28 -11.39
C GLU A 54 -0.25 -4.07 -10.61
N SER A 55 -0.09 -2.94 -9.90
CA SER A 55 1.09 -2.68 -9.06
C SER A 55 1.07 -3.43 -7.72
N ILE A 56 0.29 -4.51 -7.64
CA ILE A 56 -0.03 -5.18 -6.40
C ILE A 56 1.19 -5.84 -5.79
N GLN A 57 1.45 -5.50 -4.54
CA GLN A 57 2.40 -6.20 -3.70
C GLN A 57 1.64 -6.97 -2.64
N HIS A 58 2.09 -8.18 -2.34
CA HIS A 58 1.45 -9.04 -1.37
C HIS A 58 2.34 -9.24 -0.13
N CYS A 59 1.68 -9.32 1.02
CA CYS A 59 2.23 -9.70 2.31
C CYS A 59 1.32 -10.78 2.93
N CYS A 60 1.77 -11.64 3.84
CA CYS A 60 3.10 -11.77 4.44
C CYS A 60 3.64 -13.19 4.27
N GLY A 61 3.25 -13.88 3.19
CA GLY A 61 3.73 -15.21 2.84
C GLY A 61 3.56 -16.24 3.97
N SER A 62 2.36 -16.32 4.55
CA SER A 62 2.05 -17.20 5.71
C SER A 62 2.87 -16.91 6.97
N LYS A 63 3.41 -15.69 7.11
CA LYS A 63 4.02 -15.19 8.34
C LYS A 63 3.15 -14.10 8.96
N ARG A 64 3.27 -13.91 10.27
CA ARG A 64 2.55 -12.86 10.99
C ARG A 64 2.98 -11.44 10.56
N SER A 65 4.22 -11.25 10.13
CA SER A 65 4.72 -9.97 9.66
C SER A 65 5.76 -10.11 8.55
N SER A 66 5.86 -9.11 7.68
CA SER A 66 6.92 -8.97 6.68
C SER A 66 7.13 -7.50 6.35
N ILE A 67 8.32 -7.19 5.85
CA ILE A 67 8.60 -5.89 5.24
C ILE A 67 8.32 -5.99 3.74
N ILE A 68 7.64 -5.00 3.20
CA ILE A 68 7.41 -4.84 1.75
C ILE A 68 7.89 -3.46 1.33
N ARG A 69 8.50 -3.36 0.16
CA ARG A 69 8.98 -2.08 -0.39
C ARG A 69 8.00 -1.59 -1.44
N VAL A 70 7.23 -0.56 -1.10
CA VAL A 70 6.23 0.01 -2.01
C VAL A 70 6.78 1.24 -2.72
N PRO A 71 6.56 1.41 -4.04
CA PRO A 71 6.85 2.66 -4.70
C PRO A 71 5.95 3.77 -4.13
N VAL A 72 6.46 4.99 -4.09
CA VAL A 72 5.71 6.19 -3.69
C VAL A 72 5.49 7.02 -4.94
N VAL A 73 4.25 7.04 -5.45
CA VAL A 73 3.87 7.92 -6.56
C VAL A 73 3.28 9.21 -6.01
N ASP A 74 2.15 9.08 -5.31
CA ASP A 74 1.44 10.21 -4.72
C ASP A 74 1.24 10.05 -3.22
N GLY A 75 1.89 9.07 -2.59
CA GLY A 75 1.80 8.77 -1.15
C GLY A 75 0.47 8.15 -0.69
N ARG A 76 -0.45 7.84 -1.61
CA ARG A 76 -1.69 7.11 -1.31
C ARG A 76 -1.58 5.66 -1.72
N PHE A 77 -2.23 4.79 -0.97
CA PHE A 77 -2.17 3.36 -1.17
C PHE A 77 -3.56 2.73 -1.00
N CYS A 78 -3.87 1.77 -1.85
CA CYS A 78 -5.05 0.95 -1.73
C CYS A 78 -4.71 -0.39 -1.09
N ILE A 79 -5.47 -0.77 -0.08
CA ILE A 79 -5.29 -2.00 0.67
C ILE A 79 -6.43 -2.95 0.37
N ARG A 80 -6.07 -4.10 -0.20
CA ARG A 80 -6.96 -5.24 -0.38
C ARG A 80 -6.68 -6.29 0.68
N GLN A 81 -7.73 -6.78 1.30
CA GLN A 81 -7.69 -7.79 2.34
C GLN A 81 -8.42 -9.03 1.88
N SER A 82 -7.80 -10.20 2.06
CA SER A 82 -8.39 -11.48 1.66
C SER A 82 -9.55 -11.95 2.55
N GLN A 83 -9.62 -11.45 3.78
CA GLN A 83 -10.66 -11.81 4.74
C GLN A 83 -11.19 -10.54 5.40
N PRO A 84 -12.52 -10.29 5.44
CA PRO A 84 -13.09 -9.07 6.00
C PRO A 84 -12.76 -8.82 7.48
N GLN A 85 -12.65 -9.90 8.26
CA GLN A 85 -12.35 -9.86 9.69
C GLN A 85 -10.85 -9.83 10.03
N MET A 86 -9.96 -9.86 9.04
CA MET A 86 -8.51 -9.84 9.33
C MET A 86 -8.11 -8.52 9.95
N LYS A 87 -7.19 -8.58 10.90
CA LYS A 87 -6.52 -7.40 11.46
C LYS A 87 -5.18 -7.22 10.77
N TRP A 88 -4.80 -5.97 10.58
CA TRP A 88 -3.47 -5.66 10.07
C TRP A 88 -3.00 -4.32 10.62
N THR A 89 -1.68 -4.17 10.68
CA THR A 89 -1.03 -2.89 10.98
C THR A 89 0.06 -2.64 9.94
N VAL A 90 0.25 -1.37 9.60
CA VAL A 90 1.28 -0.92 8.67
C VAL A 90 2.11 0.14 9.38
N ARG A 91 3.44 -0.02 9.37
CA ARG A 91 4.38 0.94 9.92
C ARG A 91 5.40 1.30 8.85
N ALA A 92 5.53 2.59 8.57
CA ALA A 92 6.58 3.10 7.70
C ALA A 92 7.93 2.97 8.42
N LEU A 93 8.89 2.33 7.76
CA LEU A 93 10.28 2.27 8.19
C LEU A 93 11.03 3.35 7.41
N SER A 94 11.25 4.51 8.03
CA SER A 94 12.26 5.43 7.56
C SER A 94 13.63 4.83 7.91
N ARG A 95 14.48 4.57 6.91
CA ARG A 95 15.91 4.40 7.17
C ARG A 95 16.51 5.81 7.26
N PRO A 96 16.90 6.31 8.44
CA PRO A 96 17.51 7.63 8.56
C PRO A 96 18.89 7.72 7.88
N ASP A 97 19.47 6.60 7.44
CA ASP A 97 20.88 6.52 7.02
C ASP A 97 21.13 6.61 5.50
N ILE A 98 20.26 7.27 4.74
CA ILE A 98 20.57 7.63 3.36
C ILE A 98 20.53 9.15 3.27
N GLN A 99 21.65 9.77 3.67
CA GLN A 99 21.98 11.14 3.26
C GLN A 99 22.06 11.15 1.72
N MET A 100 21.22 11.95 1.08
CA MET A 100 21.50 12.46 -0.27
C MET A 100 22.39 13.70 -0.15
#